data_AF-A0A0S6WYB6-F1
#
_entry.id   AF-A0A0S6WYB6-F1
#
_cell.length_a   1.000
_cell.length_b   1.000
_cell.length_c   1.000
_cell.angle_alpha   90.00
_cell.angle_beta   90.00
_cell.angle_gamma   90.00
#
_symmetry.space_group_name_H-M   'P 1'
#
loop_
_entity.id
_entity.type
_entity.pdbx_description
1 polymer ?
#
loop_
_entity_poly.entity_id
_entity_poly.type
_entity_poly.pdbx_seq_one_letter_code
_entity_poly.pdbx_strand_id
1 'polypeptide(L)' 'MIRLKTGRGYATFDNFIDLFDFVLERMVKAGEL' A
#
# COMPACT_ATOMS: atom_id res chain seq x y z
N MET A 1 10.49 -9.13 0.23
CA MET A 1 10.19 -8.17 1.31
C MET A 1 10.40 -6.75 0.80
N ILE A 2 9.31 -6.02 0.56
CA ILE A 2 9.30 -4.62 0.16
C ILE A 2 8.88 -3.78 1.37
N ARG A 3 9.57 -2.68 1.65
CA ARG A 3 9.25 -1.81 2.79
C ARG A 3 8.88 -0.41 2.30
N LEU A 4 7.70 0.07 2.67
CA LEU A 4 7.24 1.42 2.34
C LEU A 4 7.09 2.28 3.58
N LYS A 5 7.58 3.51 3.47
CA LYS A 5 7.35 4.54 4.47
C LYS A 5 5.97 5.16 4.22
N THR A 6 5.03 4.84 5.09
CA THR A 6 3.73 5.49 5.17
C THR A 6 3.81 6.68 6.13
N GLY A 7 2.89 7.64 6.03
CA GLY A 7 2.84 8.79 6.94
C GLY A 7 2.72 8.45 8.44
N ARG A 8 2.40 7.19 8.79
CA ARG A 8 2.27 6.70 10.18
C ARG A 8 3.36 5.71 10.60
N GLY A 9 4.33 5.40 9.74
CA GLY A 9 5.36 4.41 10.01
C GLY A 9 5.73 3.56 8.79
N TYR A 10 6.44 2.47 9.00
CA TYR A 10 6.85 1.57 7.91
C TYR A 10 5.86 0.41 7.77
N ALA A 11 5.34 0.22 6.57
CA ALA A 11 4.61 -0.98 6.19
C ALA A 11 5.57 -1.94 5.48
N THR A 12 5.50 -3.22 5.84
CA THR A 12 6.33 -4.26 5.24
C THR A 12 5.40 -5.20 4.47
N PHE A 13 5.76 -5.51 3.24
CA PHE A 13 5.00 -6.36 2.33
C PHE A 13 5.87 -7.54 1.91
N ASP A 14 5.30 -8.73 1.91
CA ASP A 14 6.05 -9.93 1.59
C ASP A 14 6.18 -10.10 0.07
N ASN A 15 5.14 -9.73 -0.69
CA ASN A 15 5.10 -9.82 -2.13
C ASN A 15 4.60 -8.50 -2.79
N PHE A 16 4.71 -8.42 -4.13
CA PHE A 16 4.27 -7.24 -4.89
C PHE A 16 2.74 -7.11 -4.94
N ILE A 17 2.00 -8.21 -4.82
CA ILE A 17 0.54 -8.23 -4.86
C ILE A 17 -0.05 -7.54 -3.62
N ASP A 18 0.46 -7.83 -2.43
CA ASP A 18 0.04 -7.21 -1.17
C ASP A 18 0.28 -5.70 -1.17
N LEU A 19 1.39 -5.29 -1.79
CA LEU A 19 1.68 -3.88 -2.01
C LEU A 19 0.63 -3.25 -2.94
N PHE A 20 0.38 -3.91 -4.07
CA PHE A 20 -0.56 -3.40 -5.07
C PHE A 20 -1.97 -3.29 -4.51
N ASP A 21 -2.43 -4.28 -3.75
CA ASP A 21 -3.72 -4.29 -3.08
C ASP A 21 -3.83 -3.16 -2.04
N PHE A 22 -2.78 -2.94 -1.24
CA PHE A 22 -2.72 -1.81 -0.30
C PHE A 22 -2.81 -0.44 -0.98
N VAL A 23 -2.15 -0.27 -2.12
CA VAL A 23 -2.19 0.98 -2.89
C VAL A 23 -3.56 1.16 -3.56
N LEU A 24 -4.10 0.10 -4.17
CA LEU A 24 -5.43 0.14 -4.78
C LEU A 24 -6.51 0.49 -3.75
N GLU A 25 -6.50 -0.14 -2.57
CA GLU A 25 -7.45 0.17 -1.51
C GLU A 25 -7.39 1.66 -1.10
N ARG A 26 -6.18 2.23 -1.07
CA ARG A 26 -5.96 3.66 -0.80
C ARG A 26 -6.51 4.54 -1.92
N MET A 27 -6.30 4.18 -3.19
CA MET A 27 -6.81 4.93 -4.35
C MET A 27 -8.34 4.87 -4.44
N VAL A 28 -8.94 3.71 -4.17
CA VAL A 28 -10.40 3.55 -4.07
C VAL A 28 -10.96 4.44 -2.94
N LYS A 29 -10.34 4.42 -1.75
CA LYS A 29 -10.75 5.28 -0.63
C LYS A 29 -10.57 6.77 -0.91
N ALA A 30 -9.62 7.15 -1.76
CA ALA A 30 -9.42 8.52 -2.20
C ALA A 30 -10.43 8.97 -3.27
N GLY A 31 -11.21 8.03 -3.85
CA GLY A 31 -12.15 8.32 -4.93
C GLY A 31 -11.45 8.64 -6.26
N GLU A 32 -10.21 8.18 -6.44
CA GLU A 32 -9.42 8.34 -7.67
C GLU A 32 -9.63 7.19 -8.68
N LEU A 33 -10.68 6.38 -8.50
CA LEU A 33 -11.01 5.20 -9.31
C LEU A 33 -12.39 5.33 -9.97
#